data_AF-A0ABC8YGP6-F1
#
_entry.id   AF-A0ABC8YGP6-F1
#
_cell.length_a   1.000
_cell.length_b   1.000
_cell.length_c   1.000
_cell.angle_alpha   90.00
_cell.angle_beta   90.00
_cell.angle_gamma   90.00
#
_symmetry.space_group_name_H-M   'P 1'
#
loop_
_entity.id
_entity.type
_entity.pdbx_description
1 polymer ?
#
loop_
_entity_poly.entity_id
_entity_poly.type
_entity_poly.pdbx_seq_one_letter_code
_entity_poly.pdbx_strand_id
1 'polypeptide(L)'
;MEDLQHDALREIIRHLPCVADRDDAADVCRKWRAALEVPLPDPKPPRQLPWLLLPSAGSTRACCLICGTGKDVCAIRHKLLATHGARLFGSYNGGWLFLARDHIRRHALVNIRAVLPNKNARFLDLPDALAPSLHHGRRDMVILAATLSSSPNEHNCIGAGIVMQWELIAGQRQMAFWRMGDSSISSPRELTSASAHHCSTKVEALKYSGSPTRDFKVYKMTDKQVIKDGVSKIEYTWSELESLDGLVLVAGRGCSRSYEVAEYVGRGLDEGVYFADDGAFHDSSMLLRGIHDRKYICSDNELWSEQGGPKVRRCFPVQGPSKNSGPVWLLP
;
A
#
# COMPACT_ATOMS: atom_id res chain seq x y z
N MET A 1 31.58 19.35 18.76
CA MET A 1 31.21 18.26 17.83
C MET A 1 32.14 18.43 16.65
N GLU A 2 33.22 17.64 16.60
CA GLU A 2 34.19 17.71 15.51
C GLU A 2 33.48 17.52 14.17
N ASP A 3 33.94 18.25 13.15
CA ASP A 3 33.31 18.29 11.84
C ASP A 3 33.46 16.91 11.17
N LEU A 4 32.43 16.07 11.26
CA LEU A 4 32.32 14.86 10.45
C LEU A 4 32.47 15.26 8.98
N GLN A 5 33.55 14.78 8.35
CA GLN A 5 33.82 15.04 6.95
C GLN A 5 32.64 14.57 6.09
N HIS A 6 32.37 15.28 4.99
CA HIS A 6 31.23 15.04 4.12
C HIS A 6 31.11 13.57 3.67
N ASP A 7 32.24 12.92 3.44
CA ASP A 7 32.32 11.52 3.02
C ASP A 7 31.86 10.54 4.11
N ALA A 8 32.20 10.82 5.38
CA ALA A 8 31.74 10.01 6.51
C ALA A 8 30.21 10.11 6.69
N LEU A 9 29.64 11.31 6.52
CA LEU A 9 28.18 11.49 6.56
C LEU A 9 27.48 10.70 5.45
N ARG A 10 28.04 10.71 4.23
CA ARG A 10 27.48 9.97 3.09
C ARG A 10 27.55 8.46 3.30
N GLU A 11 28.64 7.98 3.88
CA GLU A 11 28.76 6.56 4.21
C GLU A 11 27.75 6.17 5.29
N ILE A 12 27.57 6.98 6.34
CA ILE A 12 26.53 6.74 7.35
C ILE A 12 25.13 6.69 6.70
N ILE A 13 24.80 7.63 5.81
CA ILE A 13 23.50 7.70 5.13
C ILE A 13 23.23 6.44 4.27
N ARG A 14 24.27 5.88 3.63
CA ARG A 14 24.15 4.60 2.89
C ARG A 14 23.71 3.43 3.77
N HIS A 15 24.05 3.48 5.05
CA HIS A 15 23.70 2.47 6.03
C HIS A 15 22.37 2.73 6.75
N LEU A 16 21.63 3.79 6.39
CA LEU A 16 20.26 4.04 6.87
C LEU A 16 19.24 3.44 5.88
N PRO A 17 18.75 2.19 6.08
CA PRO A 17 17.78 1.57 5.19
C PRO A 17 16.37 2.11 5.39
N CYS A 18 16.09 2.70 6.55
CA CYS A 18 14.77 3.15 6.95
C CYS A 18 14.55 4.61 6.60
N VAL A 19 13.41 4.91 5.99
CA VAL A 19 12.98 6.28 5.70
C VAL A 19 12.87 7.14 6.97
N ALA A 20 12.49 6.56 8.11
CA ALA A 20 12.28 7.28 9.37
C ALA A 20 13.63 7.75 9.90
N ASP A 21 14.62 6.86 9.95
CA ASP A 21 15.98 7.21 10.35
C ASP A 21 16.59 8.26 9.42
N ARG A 22 16.28 8.21 8.12
CA ARG A 22 16.70 9.25 7.16
C ARG A 22 16.02 10.58 7.40
N ASP A 23 14.73 10.58 7.71
CA ASP A 23 14.01 11.80 8.07
C ASP A 23 14.55 12.39 9.39
N ASP A 24 14.79 11.55 10.41
CA ASP A 24 15.37 11.96 11.70
C ASP A 24 16.79 12.52 11.50
N ALA A 25 17.59 11.88 10.65
CA ALA A 25 18.90 12.37 10.24
C ALA A 25 18.82 13.74 9.54
N ALA A 26 17.84 13.95 8.66
CA ALA A 26 17.61 15.25 8.02
C ALA A 26 17.26 16.36 9.01
N ASP A 27 16.64 16.01 10.14
CA ASP A 27 16.24 16.95 11.20
C ASP A 27 17.38 17.33 12.15
N VAL A 28 18.50 16.59 12.16
CA VAL A 28 19.68 16.89 12.99
C VAL A 28 20.26 18.27 12.69
N CYS A 29 20.64 18.54 11.43
CA CYS A 29 21.14 19.85 11.02
C CYS A 29 21.14 20.03 9.49
N ARG A 30 21.42 21.25 9.01
CA ARG A 30 21.46 21.57 7.57
C ARG A 30 22.48 20.74 6.79
N LYS A 31 23.62 20.37 7.40
CA LYS A 31 24.65 19.54 6.74
C LYS A 31 24.13 18.12 6.45
N TRP A 32 23.45 17.50 7.42
CA TRP A 32 22.83 16.19 7.23
C TRP A 32 21.72 16.22 6.18
N ARG A 33 20.83 17.23 6.24
CA ARG A 33 19.80 17.43 5.23
C ARG A 33 20.38 17.58 3.82
N ALA A 34 21.40 18.43 3.66
CA ALA A 34 22.08 18.60 2.37
C ALA A 34 22.73 17.29 1.89
N ALA A 35 23.38 16.54 2.78
CA ALA A 35 24.00 15.26 2.42
C ALA A 35 22.98 14.19 1.95
N LEU A 36 21.75 14.23 2.46
CA LEU A 36 20.64 13.36 2.04
C LEU A 36 20.03 13.74 0.67
N GLU A 37 20.12 15.02 0.28
CA GLU A 37 19.64 15.51 -1.01
C GLU A 37 20.60 15.19 -2.16
N VAL A 38 21.89 14.99 -1.87
CA VAL A 38 22.89 14.66 -2.90
C VAL A 38 22.77 13.18 -3.29
N PRO A 39 22.61 12.86 -4.59
CA PRO A 39 22.59 11.48 -5.06
C PRO A 39 23.82 10.71 -4.60
N LEU A 40 23.61 9.55 -3.98
CA LEU A 40 24.70 8.67 -3.56
C LEU A 40 25.42 8.10 -4.80
N PRO A 41 26.76 7.98 -4.76
CA PRO A 41 27.50 7.33 -5.83
C PRO A 41 27.08 5.85 -5.94
N ASP A 42 27.40 5.22 -7.05
CA ASP A 42 27.18 3.78 -7.18
C ASP A 42 28.01 2.99 -6.15
N PRO A 43 27.51 1.83 -5.67
CA PRO A 43 26.17 1.31 -5.94
C PRO A 43 25.07 2.11 -5.22
N LYS A 44 23.96 2.35 -5.91
CA LYS A 44 22.79 3.01 -5.30
C LYS A 44 22.27 2.16 -4.13
N PRO A 45 21.80 2.80 -3.05
CA PRO A 45 21.14 2.06 -1.97
C PRO A 45 19.92 1.32 -2.52
N PRO A 46 19.54 0.19 -1.87
CA PRO A 46 18.36 -0.54 -2.26
C PRO A 46 17.11 0.32 -2.16
N ARG A 47 16.06 -0.09 -2.87
CA ARG A 47 14.78 0.61 -2.80
C ARG A 47 14.31 0.66 -1.35
N GLN A 48 13.61 1.74 -0.99
CA GLN A 48 13.06 1.83 0.35
C GLN A 48 11.94 0.78 0.49
N LEU A 49 11.96 0.05 1.61
CA LEU A 49 10.89 -0.90 1.92
C LEU A 49 9.66 -0.19 2.47
N PRO A 50 8.47 -0.76 2.25
CA PRO A 50 7.24 -0.19 2.76
C PRO A 50 7.11 -0.39 4.26
N TRP A 51 6.21 0.40 4.84
CA TRP A 51 5.89 0.34 6.26
C TRP A 51 4.48 -0.19 6.47
N LEU A 52 4.30 -1.08 7.44
CA LEU A 52 2.96 -1.46 7.84
C LEU A 52 2.40 -0.40 8.78
N LEU A 53 1.38 0.32 8.35
CA LEU A 53 0.58 1.15 9.25
C LEU A 53 -0.37 0.23 10.01
N LEU A 54 -0.27 0.26 11.34
CA LEU A 54 -1.10 -0.46 12.29
C LEU A 54 -1.97 0.55 13.07
N PRO A 55 -3.20 0.84 12.58
CA PRO A 55 -4.15 1.66 13.32
C PRO A 55 -4.60 0.97 14.60
N SER A 56 -4.87 1.75 15.64
CA SER A 56 -5.47 1.29 16.90
C SER A 56 -6.42 2.34 17.48
N ALA A 57 -7.04 2.03 18.62
CA ALA A 57 -8.11 2.83 19.24
C ALA A 57 -7.74 4.28 19.57
N GLY A 58 -6.46 4.67 19.53
CA GLY A 58 -6.02 6.05 19.76
C GLY A 58 -4.66 6.44 19.16
N SER A 59 -4.03 5.58 18.37
CA SER A 59 -2.80 5.91 17.64
C SER A 59 -2.63 5.02 16.42
N THR A 60 -1.88 5.50 15.43
CA THR A 60 -1.43 4.68 14.30
C THR A 60 0.08 4.49 14.44
N ARG A 61 0.52 3.24 14.52
CA ARG A 61 1.94 2.90 14.51
C ARG A 61 2.36 2.60 13.08
N ALA A 62 3.62 2.86 12.75
CA ALA A 62 4.23 2.34 11.53
C ALA A 62 5.23 1.25 11.91
N CYS A 63 5.39 0.23 11.10
CA CYS A 63 6.38 -0.82 11.33
C CYS A 63 7.22 -1.02 10.06
N CYS A 64 8.53 -0.82 10.19
CA CYS A 64 9.47 -1.11 9.13
C CYS A 64 9.79 -2.61 9.07
N LEU A 65 9.85 -3.17 7.87
CA LEU A 65 10.16 -4.59 7.63
C LEU A 65 11.54 -4.99 8.17
N ILE A 66 12.54 -4.11 8.01
CA ILE A 66 13.93 -4.38 8.41
C ILE A 66 14.18 -4.02 9.88
N CYS A 67 13.66 -2.88 10.34
CA CYS A 67 13.94 -2.41 11.70
C CYS A 67 13.07 -3.09 12.77
N GLY A 68 11.96 -3.73 12.37
CA GLY A 68 10.85 -4.09 13.25
C GLY A 68 10.81 -5.53 13.77
N THR A 69 11.87 -6.33 13.65
CA THR A 69 11.84 -7.74 14.10
C THR A 69 12.03 -7.92 15.63
N GLY A 70 12.13 -6.82 16.39
CA GLY A 70 12.31 -6.81 17.85
C GLY A 70 11.32 -5.91 18.62
N LYS A 71 11.62 -5.64 19.90
CA LYS A 71 10.79 -4.75 20.77
C LYS A 71 10.79 -3.27 20.32
N ASP A 72 11.72 -2.89 19.43
CA ASP A 72 11.96 -1.51 19.00
C ASP A 72 11.39 -1.27 17.59
N VAL A 73 10.10 -0.98 17.53
CA VAL A 73 9.40 -0.65 16.28
C VAL A 73 9.72 0.78 15.84
N CYS A 74 10.10 1.01 14.57
CA CYS A 74 10.26 2.37 14.01
C CYS A 74 9.00 3.22 14.23
N ALA A 75 9.12 4.29 15.01
CA ALA A 75 7.97 5.05 15.47
C ALA A 75 7.70 6.30 14.61
N ILE A 76 6.83 6.20 13.60
CA ILE A 76 6.31 7.39 12.89
C ILE A 76 5.07 7.90 13.63
N ARG A 77 5.26 8.58 14.76
CA ARG A 77 4.11 9.05 15.56
C ARG A 77 3.56 10.40 15.11
N HIS A 78 4.42 11.35 14.77
CA HIS A 78 4.01 12.75 14.54
C HIS A 78 3.44 13.01 13.13
N LYS A 79 3.83 12.22 12.12
CA LYS A 79 3.45 12.45 10.71
C LYS A 79 2.08 11.87 10.33
N LEU A 80 1.48 11.04 11.18
CA LEU A 80 0.22 10.34 10.87
C LEU A 80 -1.05 11.06 11.36
N LEU A 81 -0.92 12.22 12.03
CA LEU A 81 -2.07 13.00 12.52
C LEU A 81 -3.10 13.33 11.42
N ALA A 82 -2.64 13.58 10.19
CA ALA A 82 -3.49 13.86 9.04
C ALA A 82 -4.45 12.70 8.68
N THR A 83 -4.20 11.49 9.19
CA THR A 83 -5.00 10.29 8.94
C THR A 83 -5.94 9.94 10.09
N HIS A 84 -5.92 10.71 11.18
CA HIS A 84 -6.68 10.38 12.39
C HIS A 84 -8.18 10.28 12.11
N GLY A 85 -8.79 9.18 12.52
CA GLY A 85 -10.22 8.90 12.30
C GLY A 85 -10.57 8.37 10.91
N ALA A 86 -9.68 8.46 9.92
CA ALA A 86 -9.98 8.07 8.55
C ALA A 86 -9.86 6.55 8.32
N ARG A 87 -10.60 6.04 7.33
CA ARG A 87 -10.40 4.69 6.78
C ARG A 87 -9.35 4.75 5.69
N LEU A 88 -8.24 4.01 5.84
CA LEU A 88 -7.23 3.88 4.80
C LEU A 88 -7.65 2.77 3.82
N PHE A 89 -7.39 2.97 2.53
CA PHE A 89 -7.73 1.98 1.49
C PHE A 89 -6.65 1.81 0.42
N GLY A 90 -5.44 2.26 0.68
CA GLY A 90 -4.28 2.02 -0.19
C GLY A 90 -3.19 3.05 0.03
N SER A 91 -2.12 2.90 -0.73
CA SER A 91 -1.04 3.88 -0.77
C SER A 91 -0.36 3.88 -2.13
N TYR A 92 0.35 4.96 -2.41
CA TYR A 92 1.12 5.13 -3.64
C TYR A 92 2.52 5.62 -3.31
N ASN A 93 3.47 5.33 -4.21
CA ASN A 93 4.88 5.69 -4.05
C ASN A 93 5.04 7.18 -3.72
N GLY A 94 6.01 7.51 -2.87
CA GLY A 94 6.28 8.86 -2.38
C GLY A 94 5.56 9.21 -1.07
N GLY A 95 5.06 8.22 -0.34
CA GLY A 95 4.34 8.42 0.93
C GLY A 95 2.92 8.94 0.78
N TRP A 96 2.25 8.64 -0.34
CA TRP A 96 0.86 9.00 -0.55
C TRP A 96 -0.07 7.94 0.05
N LEU A 97 -1.06 8.38 0.82
CA LEU A 97 -2.10 7.53 1.39
C LEU A 97 -3.47 7.87 0.83
N PHE A 98 -4.20 6.83 0.46
CA PHE A 98 -5.61 6.93 0.13
C PHE A 98 -6.46 6.74 1.39
N LEU A 99 -7.37 7.67 1.64
CA LEU A 99 -8.20 7.65 2.83
C LEU A 99 -9.61 8.19 2.59
N ALA A 100 -10.56 7.69 3.37
CA ALA A 100 -11.92 8.21 3.45
C ALA A 100 -12.12 8.82 4.84
N ARG A 101 -12.29 10.14 4.88
CA ARG A 101 -12.32 10.90 6.15
C ARG A 101 -13.56 10.61 6.98
N ASP A 102 -14.68 10.36 6.30
CA ASP A 102 -15.94 9.96 6.92
C ASP A 102 -16.18 8.45 6.69
N HIS A 103 -15.08 7.69 6.57
CA HIS A 103 -14.99 6.25 6.30
C HIS A 103 -15.54 5.77 4.96
N ILE A 104 -16.71 6.25 4.53
CA ILE A 104 -17.41 5.82 3.32
C ILE A 104 -17.54 6.94 2.29
N ARG A 105 -17.15 8.17 2.65
CA ARG A 105 -17.22 9.39 1.83
C ARG A 105 -16.04 10.29 2.18
N ARG A 106 -15.91 11.39 1.44
CA ARG A 106 -14.79 12.34 1.51
C ARG A 106 -13.49 11.58 1.27
N HIS A 107 -13.47 10.85 0.17
CA HIS A 107 -12.28 10.18 -0.31
C HIS A 107 -11.23 11.22 -0.66
N ALA A 108 -10.00 11.00 -0.24
CA ALA A 108 -8.90 11.92 -0.46
C ALA A 108 -7.57 11.18 -0.53
N LEU A 109 -6.59 11.86 -1.10
CA LEU A 109 -5.19 11.49 -1.07
C LEU A 109 -4.44 12.48 -0.19
N VAL A 110 -3.54 11.99 0.66
CA VAL A 110 -2.66 12.83 1.49
C VAL A 110 -1.23 12.35 1.36
N ASN A 111 -0.28 13.27 1.22
CA ASN A 111 1.13 12.93 1.34
C ASN A 111 1.55 13.16 2.79
N ILE A 112 1.88 12.10 3.52
CA ILE A 112 2.28 12.21 4.93
C ILE A 112 3.71 12.70 5.13
N ARG A 113 4.50 12.75 4.05
CA ARG A 113 5.87 13.25 4.02
C ARG A 113 5.95 14.72 3.61
N ALA A 114 4.88 15.25 3.02
CA ALA A 114 4.78 16.67 2.71
C ALA A 114 4.60 17.47 4.01
N VAL A 115 5.71 17.73 4.70
CA VAL A 115 5.75 18.65 5.84
C VAL A 115 5.46 20.05 5.30
N LEU A 116 4.27 20.58 5.61
CA LEU A 116 4.04 22.01 5.50
C LEU A 116 4.30 22.62 6.88
N PRO A 117 5.36 23.43 7.05
CA PRO A 117 5.52 24.21 8.27
C PRO A 117 4.28 25.08 8.43
N ASN A 118 3.54 24.87 9.53
CA ASN A 118 2.39 25.69 9.94
C ASN A 118 1.13 25.64 9.06
N LYS A 119 0.90 24.58 8.27
CA LYS A 119 -0.38 24.40 7.55
C LYS A 119 -0.95 23.00 7.76
N ASN A 120 -2.28 22.93 7.70
CA ASN A 120 -3.01 21.66 7.62
C ASN A 120 -2.46 20.81 6.47
N ALA A 121 -2.47 19.49 6.65
CA ALA A 121 -2.10 18.56 5.58
C ALA A 121 -2.90 18.87 4.30
N ARG A 122 -2.21 18.89 3.16
CA ARG A 122 -2.86 19.09 1.86
C ARG A 122 -3.52 17.79 1.44
N PHE A 123 -4.85 17.80 1.43
CA PHE A 123 -5.66 16.73 0.87
C PHE A 123 -5.95 17.01 -0.61
N LEU A 124 -5.84 15.99 -1.44
CA LEU A 124 -6.35 16.00 -2.80
C LEU A 124 -7.65 15.20 -2.79
N ASP A 125 -8.77 15.89 -2.98
CA ASP A 125 -10.08 15.23 -2.97
C ASP A 125 -10.20 14.24 -4.14
N LEU A 126 -10.82 13.10 -3.86
CA LEU A 126 -11.14 12.07 -4.81
C LEU A 126 -12.67 12.02 -5.01
N PRO A 127 -13.15 11.48 -6.13
CA PRO A 127 -14.59 11.34 -6.36
C PRO A 127 -15.31 10.56 -5.27
N ASP A 128 -16.47 11.08 -4.84
CA ASP A 128 -17.37 10.45 -3.87
C ASP A 128 -18.60 9.79 -4.52
N ALA A 129 -18.79 9.99 -5.82
CA ALA A 129 -19.95 9.51 -6.55
C ALA A 129 -19.58 8.98 -7.94
N LEU A 130 -20.35 7.99 -8.39
CA LEU A 130 -20.36 7.57 -9.78
C LEU A 130 -21.18 8.59 -10.58
N ALA A 131 -20.69 9.00 -11.76
CA ALA A 131 -21.48 9.82 -12.68
C ALA A 131 -22.81 9.12 -13.00
N PRO A 132 -23.92 9.86 -13.10
CA PRO A 132 -25.25 9.27 -13.14
C PRO A 132 -25.44 8.39 -14.38
N SER A 133 -25.66 7.10 -14.16
CA SER A 133 -26.21 6.18 -15.16
C SER A 133 -27.73 6.34 -15.19
N LEU A 134 -28.27 7.19 -16.08
CA LEU A 134 -29.69 7.34 -16.52
C LEU A 134 -30.84 7.35 -15.47
N HIS A 135 -30.58 7.12 -14.19
CA HIS A 135 -31.54 7.01 -13.11
C HIS A 135 -31.17 8.01 -12.03
N HIS A 136 -32.13 8.88 -11.71
CA HIS A 136 -31.98 10.02 -10.82
C HIS A 136 -31.46 9.61 -9.43
N GLY A 137 -30.35 10.21 -9.01
CA GLY A 137 -29.83 10.11 -7.64
C GLY A 137 -28.31 10.02 -7.61
N ARG A 138 -27.66 10.99 -6.94
CA ARG A 138 -26.23 10.91 -6.58
C ARG A 138 -26.07 9.73 -5.63
N ARG A 139 -25.70 8.56 -6.15
CA ARG A 139 -25.45 7.37 -5.33
C ARG A 139 -24.05 7.45 -4.74
N ASP A 140 -23.97 7.39 -3.41
CA ASP A 140 -22.70 7.37 -2.71
C ASP A 140 -21.90 6.11 -3.07
N MET A 141 -20.60 6.30 -3.27
CA MET A 141 -19.67 5.26 -3.67
C MET A 141 -18.64 5.06 -2.57
N VAL A 142 -18.29 3.80 -2.29
CA VAL A 142 -17.20 3.45 -1.38
C VAL A 142 -16.01 2.94 -2.17
N ILE A 143 -14.83 3.55 -1.99
CA ILE A 143 -13.58 3.04 -2.58
C ILE A 143 -12.97 2.00 -1.64
N LEU A 144 -12.77 0.78 -2.13
CA LEU A 144 -12.23 -0.35 -1.37
C LEU A 144 -10.71 -0.49 -1.53
N ALA A 145 -10.21 -0.16 -2.71
CA ALA A 145 -8.79 -0.11 -3.03
C ALA A 145 -8.58 0.89 -4.17
N ALA A 146 -7.45 1.58 -4.20
CA ALA A 146 -7.09 2.49 -5.27
C ALA A 146 -5.61 2.46 -5.61
N THR A 147 -5.27 2.90 -6.82
CA THR A 147 -3.92 3.12 -7.31
C THR A 147 -3.92 4.31 -8.28
N LEU A 148 -2.73 4.81 -8.60
CA LEU A 148 -2.52 5.87 -9.60
C LEU A 148 -1.66 5.35 -10.75
N SER A 149 -1.84 5.95 -11.93
CA SER A 149 -0.97 5.72 -13.09
C SER A 149 0.40 6.37 -12.91
N SER A 150 0.47 7.52 -12.25
CA SER A 150 1.68 8.29 -12.01
C SER A 150 1.55 9.16 -10.76
N SER A 151 2.50 10.09 -10.52
CA SER A 151 2.43 10.99 -9.37
C SER A 151 1.14 11.84 -9.41
N PRO A 152 0.40 12.00 -8.30
CA PRO A 152 -0.86 12.75 -8.27
C PRO A 152 -0.70 14.24 -8.56
N ASN A 153 0.54 14.75 -8.54
CA ASN A 153 0.85 16.13 -8.93
C ASN A 153 1.02 16.32 -10.45
N GLU A 154 1.02 15.24 -11.23
CA GLU A 154 1.13 15.31 -12.68
C GLU A 154 -0.23 15.56 -13.35
N HIS A 155 -0.23 16.39 -14.40
CA HIS A 155 -1.44 16.88 -15.07
C HIS A 155 -2.33 15.79 -15.69
N ASN A 156 -1.78 14.61 -15.98
CA ASN A 156 -2.49 13.49 -16.62
C ASN A 156 -2.57 12.25 -15.73
N CYS A 157 -2.41 12.41 -14.42
CA CYS A 157 -2.53 11.30 -13.49
C CYS A 157 -3.98 10.75 -13.50
N ILE A 158 -4.09 9.45 -13.76
CA ILE A 158 -5.36 8.70 -13.73
C ILE A 158 -5.37 7.89 -12.44
N GLY A 159 -6.45 8.03 -11.67
CA GLY A 159 -6.77 7.14 -10.57
C GLY A 159 -7.58 5.94 -11.07
N ALA A 160 -7.30 4.78 -10.51
CA ALA A 160 -8.08 3.57 -10.71
C ALA A 160 -8.42 2.97 -9.35
N GLY A 161 -9.62 2.39 -9.22
CA GLY A 161 -10.06 1.83 -7.95
C GLY A 161 -11.11 0.74 -8.08
N ILE A 162 -11.16 -0.12 -7.07
CA ILE A 162 -12.25 -1.06 -6.86
C ILE A 162 -13.27 -0.34 -5.99
N VAL A 163 -14.48 -0.17 -6.51
CA VAL A 163 -15.53 0.60 -5.87
C VAL A 163 -16.79 -0.23 -5.69
N MET A 164 -17.57 0.12 -4.68
CA MET A 164 -18.84 -0.50 -4.35
C MET A 164 -19.89 0.60 -4.20
N GLN A 165 -21.08 0.37 -4.75
CA GLN A 165 -22.21 1.27 -4.58
C GLN A 165 -22.90 1.01 -3.24
N TRP A 166 -23.23 2.08 -2.51
CA TRP A 166 -23.75 2.01 -1.14
C TRP A 166 -25.13 1.34 -1.01
N GLU A 167 -26.06 1.60 -1.92
CA GLU A 167 -27.48 1.21 -1.77
C GLU A 167 -27.78 -0.28 -2.00
N LEU A 168 -26.79 -1.07 -2.40
CA LEU A 168 -26.97 -2.50 -2.64
C LEU A 168 -26.32 -3.26 -1.47
N ILE A 169 -27.14 -3.91 -0.65
CA ILE A 169 -26.71 -4.81 0.46
C ILE A 169 -25.77 -5.93 -0.04
N ALA A 170 -25.76 -6.17 -1.36
CA ALA A 170 -24.82 -7.00 -2.09
C ALA A 170 -24.12 -6.22 -3.24
N GLY A 171 -23.59 -5.04 -2.95
CA GLY A 171 -23.04 -4.13 -3.96
C GLY A 171 -22.01 -4.80 -4.85
N GLN A 172 -22.32 -4.90 -6.14
CA GLN A 172 -21.39 -5.41 -7.15
C GLN A 172 -20.14 -4.53 -7.15
N ARG A 173 -18.99 -5.16 -6.88
CA ARG A 173 -17.69 -4.49 -6.98
C ARG A 173 -17.41 -4.22 -8.46
N GLN A 174 -17.03 -2.99 -8.77
CA GLN A 174 -16.68 -2.59 -10.12
C GLN A 174 -15.36 -1.85 -10.13
N MET A 175 -14.69 -1.88 -11.28
CA MET A 175 -13.52 -1.04 -11.52
C MET A 175 -13.99 0.34 -11.96
N ALA A 176 -13.32 1.36 -11.45
CA ALA A 176 -13.62 2.75 -11.70
C ALA A 176 -12.34 3.51 -12.02
N PHE A 177 -12.44 4.49 -12.92
CA PHE A 177 -11.33 5.33 -13.36
C PHE A 177 -11.73 6.80 -13.30
N TRP A 178 -10.81 7.67 -12.88
CA TRP A 178 -11.01 9.11 -12.79
C TRP A 178 -9.71 9.87 -13.09
N ARG A 179 -9.81 11.13 -13.50
CA ARG A 179 -8.65 12.02 -13.53
C ARG A 179 -8.51 12.74 -12.19
N MET A 180 -7.27 13.03 -11.79
CA MET A 180 -7.04 13.84 -10.60
C MET A 180 -7.70 15.22 -10.75
N GLY A 181 -8.52 15.61 -9.77
CA GLY A 181 -9.32 16.84 -9.79
C GLY A 181 -10.77 16.65 -10.24
N ASP A 182 -11.14 15.49 -10.78
CA ASP A 182 -12.55 15.19 -11.08
C ASP A 182 -13.36 15.05 -9.78
N SER A 183 -14.59 15.57 -9.78
CA SER A 183 -15.53 15.44 -8.65
C SER A 183 -16.42 14.18 -8.73
N SER A 184 -16.43 13.50 -9.88
CA SER A 184 -17.21 12.29 -10.14
C SER A 184 -16.43 11.31 -11.02
N ILE A 185 -16.62 10.01 -10.79
CA ILE A 185 -16.03 8.97 -11.64
C ILE A 185 -16.86 8.81 -12.91
N SER A 186 -16.22 8.83 -14.08
CA SER A 186 -16.87 8.43 -15.32
C SER A 186 -17.28 6.95 -15.26
N SER A 187 -18.50 6.61 -15.69
CA SER A 187 -18.91 5.20 -15.82
C SER A 187 -17.83 4.40 -16.56
N PRO A 188 -17.64 3.11 -16.24
CA PRO A 188 -16.66 2.29 -16.95
C PRO A 188 -16.97 2.36 -18.45
N ARG A 189 -16.18 3.13 -19.19
CA ARG A 189 -16.08 2.93 -20.64
C ARG A 189 -15.35 1.60 -20.76
N GLU A 190 -15.84 0.70 -21.61
CA GLU A 190 -15.07 -0.47 -22.00
C GLU A 190 -13.68 0.01 -22.41
N LEU A 191 -12.69 -0.23 -21.56
CA LEU A 191 -11.30 -0.11 -21.93
C LEU A 191 -11.05 -1.28 -22.87
N THR A 192 -11.19 -1.01 -24.17
CA THR A 192 -11.06 -2.02 -25.24
C THR A 192 -9.65 -2.61 -25.31
N SER A 193 -8.68 -2.04 -24.60
CA SER A 193 -7.44 -2.71 -24.24
C SER A 193 -6.75 -1.95 -23.10
N ALA A 194 -6.45 -2.65 -22.00
CA ALA A 194 -5.45 -2.22 -21.03
C ALA A 194 -4.36 -3.27 -21.08
N SER A 195 -3.20 -2.93 -21.64
CA SER A 195 -2.06 -3.83 -21.59
C SER A 195 -1.37 -3.70 -20.24
N ALA A 196 -1.67 -4.63 -19.34
CA ALA A 196 -0.95 -4.78 -18.08
C ALA A 196 0.41 -5.46 -18.33
N HIS A 197 1.30 -4.82 -19.10
CA HIS A 197 2.64 -5.35 -19.41
C HIS A 197 3.56 -5.48 -18.17
N HIS A 198 3.11 -5.04 -17.00
CA HIS A 198 3.92 -4.92 -15.79
C HIS A 198 3.44 -5.77 -14.60
N CYS A 199 2.37 -6.57 -14.74
CA CYS A 199 1.93 -7.47 -13.67
C CYS A 199 2.40 -8.91 -13.97
N SER A 200 3.61 -9.25 -13.54
CA SER A 200 4.19 -10.58 -13.74
C SER A 200 3.85 -11.58 -12.64
N THR A 201 3.27 -11.13 -11.52
CA THR A 201 3.09 -11.96 -10.32
C THR A 201 1.71 -11.77 -9.73
N LYS A 202 1.03 -12.87 -9.42
CA LYS A 202 -0.27 -12.92 -8.75
C LYS A 202 -0.13 -13.73 -7.47
N VAL A 203 -0.75 -13.25 -6.39
CA VAL A 203 -0.72 -13.90 -5.07
C VAL A 203 -2.16 -14.16 -4.65
N GLU A 204 -2.47 -15.40 -4.29
CA GLU A 204 -3.77 -15.83 -3.80
C GLU A 204 -3.66 -16.30 -2.35
N ALA A 205 -4.35 -15.64 -1.44
CA ALA A 205 -4.45 -16.03 -0.04
C ALA A 205 -5.48 -17.17 0.12
N LEU A 206 -5.08 -18.24 0.81
CA LEU A 206 -5.96 -19.36 1.15
C LEU A 206 -6.43 -19.23 2.60
N LYS A 207 -7.75 -19.00 2.77
CA LYS A 207 -8.39 -18.90 4.08
C LYS A 207 -9.86 -19.31 4.06
N TYR A 208 -10.37 -19.77 5.21
CA TYR A 208 -11.82 -19.90 5.43
C TYR A 208 -12.43 -18.54 5.77
N SER A 209 -13.70 -18.34 5.45
CA SER A 209 -14.43 -17.13 5.82
C SER A 209 -14.34 -16.86 7.32
N GLY A 210 -13.92 -15.66 7.70
CA GLY A 210 -13.74 -15.25 9.10
C GLY A 210 -12.51 -15.82 9.82
N SER A 211 -11.62 -16.55 9.12
CA SER A 211 -10.36 -17.07 9.67
C SER A 211 -9.13 -16.29 9.19
N PRO A 212 -8.02 -16.28 9.97
CA PRO A 212 -6.74 -15.75 9.51
C PRO A 212 -6.23 -16.47 8.25
N THR A 213 -5.38 -15.78 7.51
CA THR A 213 -4.71 -16.32 6.33
C THR A 213 -3.75 -17.43 6.75
N ARG A 214 -3.84 -18.59 6.08
CA ARG A 214 -3.08 -19.80 6.45
C ARG A 214 -1.99 -20.16 5.47
N ASP A 215 -2.25 -19.91 4.20
CA ASP A 215 -1.35 -20.30 3.13
C ASP A 215 -1.50 -19.35 1.94
N PHE A 216 -0.53 -19.38 1.03
CA PHE A 216 -0.58 -18.62 -0.20
C PHE A 216 -0.24 -19.50 -1.41
N LYS A 217 -0.85 -19.17 -2.54
CA LYS A 217 -0.39 -19.63 -3.85
C LYS A 217 0.10 -18.44 -4.64
N VAL A 218 1.30 -18.55 -5.17
CA VAL A 218 1.91 -17.49 -5.97
C VAL A 218 2.02 -17.98 -7.40
N TYR A 219 1.66 -17.12 -8.34
CA TYR A 219 1.64 -17.43 -9.77
C TYR A 219 2.47 -16.41 -10.52
N LYS A 220 3.22 -16.88 -11.52
CA LYS A 220 3.90 -16.04 -12.48
C LYS A 220 3.12 -16.00 -13.80
N MET A 221 3.03 -14.82 -14.39
CA MET A 221 2.51 -14.67 -15.74
C MET A 221 3.57 -15.14 -16.73
N THR A 222 3.20 -16.07 -17.59
CA THR A 222 4.03 -16.54 -18.70
C THR A 222 3.34 -16.16 -20.00
N ASP A 223 4.09 -15.66 -20.97
CA ASP A 223 3.58 -15.46 -22.30
C ASP A 223 3.84 -16.68 -23.19
N LYS A 224 2.98 -16.88 -24.18
CA LYS A 224 3.13 -17.89 -25.20
C LYS A 224 2.75 -17.28 -26.53
N GLN A 225 3.67 -17.33 -27.49
CA GLN A 225 3.36 -16.95 -28.86
C GLN A 225 2.51 -18.06 -29.48
N VAL A 226 1.34 -17.68 -29.99
CA VAL A 226 0.37 -18.57 -30.63
C VAL A 226 0.04 -18.02 -32.00
N ILE A 227 0.17 -18.87 -33.03
CA ILE A 227 -0.25 -18.52 -34.39
C ILE A 227 -1.68 -19.04 -34.55
N LYS A 228 -2.64 -18.13 -34.70
CA LYS A 228 -4.04 -18.43 -35.06
C LYS A 228 -4.37 -17.66 -36.33
N ASP A 229 -4.87 -18.36 -37.35
CA ASP A 229 -5.26 -17.78 -38.64
C ASP A 229 -4.15 -16.96 -39.34
N GLY A 230 -2.89 -17.39 -39.20
CA GLY A 230 -1.73 -16.69 -39.76
C GLY A 230 -1.31 -15.41 -39.00
N VAL A 231 -2.03 -15.06 -37.92
CA VAL A 231 -1.70 -13.92 -37.05
C VAL A 231 -0.98 -14.43 -35.81
N SER A 232 0.22 -13.89 -35.56
CA SER A 232 0.95 -14.11 -34.31
C SER A 232 0.27 -13.33 -33.17
N LYS A 233 -0.29 -14.05 -32.20
CA LYS A 233 -0.87 -13.49 -30.98
C LYS A 233 -0.06 -13.94 -29.77
N ILE A 234 0.11 -13.06 -28.79
CA ILE A 234 0.65 -13.43 -27.48
C ILE A 234 -0.54 -13.81 -26.58
N GLU A 235 -0.56 -15.04 -26.10
CA GLU A 235 -1.47 -15.50 -25.05
C GLU A 235 -0.73 -15.49 -23.71
N TYR A 236 -1.39 -15.01 -22.65
CA TYR A 236 -0.82 -14.99 -21.30
C TYR A 236 -1.48 -16.09 -20.45
N THR A 237 -0.66 -16.89 -19.78
CA THR A 237 -1.09 -17.93 -18.83
C THR A 237 -0.47 -17.67 -17.46
N TRP A 238 -1.05 -18.27 -16.42
CA TRP A 238 -0.52 -18.21 -15.06
C TRP A 238 0.01 -19.58 -14.65
N SER A 239 1.27 -19.66 -14.23
CA SER A 239 1.90 -20.87 -13.69
C SER A 239 2.15 -20.70 -12.19
N GLU A 240 1.73 -21.66 -11.37
CA GLU A 240 2.02 -21.66 -9.94
C GLU A 240 3.54 -21.76 -9.73
N LEU A 241 4.07 -20.96 -8.82
CA LEU A 241 5.47 -20.96 -8.42
C LEU A 241 5.65 -21.96 -7.28
N GLU A 242 6.60 -22.87 -7.43
CA GLU A 242 7.02 -23.80 -6.37
C GLU A 242 7.87 -23.12 -5.29
N SER A 243 8.46 -21.97 -5.63
CA SER A 243 9.45 -21.23 -4.86
C SER A 243 9.35 -19.73 -5.20
N LEU A 244 9.67 -18.86 -4.24
CA LEU A 244 9.74 -17.42 -4.49
C LEU A 244 11.10 -16.96 -5.04
N ASP A 245 12.11 -17.83 -5.07
CA ASP A 245 13.44 -17.59 -5.68
C ASP A 245 14.06 -16.23 -5.32
N GLY A 246 14.03 -15.88 -4.04
CA GLY A 246 14.55 -14.62 -3.50
C GLY A 246 13.59 -13.44 -3.62
N LEU A 247 12.30 -13.65 -3.91
CA LEU A 247 11.30 -12.58 -3.95
C LEU A 247 10.69 -12.30 -2.57
N VAL A 248 10.56 -11.02 -2.28
CA VAL A 248 9.73 -10.50 -1.20
C VAL A 248 8.50 -9.85 -1.81
N LEU A 249 7.33 -10.36 -1.46
CA LEU A 249 6.05 -9.84 -1.91
C LEU A 249 5.36 -9.15 -0.73
N VAL A 250 5.17 -7.85 -0.84
CA VAL A 250 4.35 -7.09 0.08
C VAL A 250 2.94 -7.05 -0.48
N ALA A 251 2.01 -7.69 0.23
CA ALA A 251 0.62 -7.84 -0.18
C ALA A 251 -0.31 -7.01 0.70
N GLY A 252 -1.02 -6.07 0.09
CA GLY A 252 -2.08 -5.34 0.78
C GLY A 252 -2.95 -4.58 -0.20
N ARG A 253 -4.13 -4.18 0.28
CA ARG A 253 -5.16 -3.57 -0.56
C ARG A 253 -4.70 -2.23 -1.09
N GLY A 254 -4.61 -2.12 -2.42
CA GLY A 254 -4.16 -0.89 -3.08
C GLY A 254 -2.74 -0.45 -2.69
N CYS A 255 -1.89 -1.37 -2.22
CA CYS A 255 -0.54 -1.05 -1.75
C CYS A 255 0.49 -2.18 -1.92
N SER A 256 0.25 -3.12 -2.84
CA SER A 256 1.17 -4.24 -3.07
C SER A 256 2.44 -3.83 -3.84
N ARG A 257 3.57 -4.45 -3.49
CA ARG A 257 4.89 -4.28 -4.14
C ARG A 257 5.72 -5.55 -4.08
N SER A 258 6.66 -5.69 -5.01
CA SER A 258 7.68 -6.74 -5.03
C SER A 258 9.08 -6.15 -4.84
N TYR A 259 9.95 -6.93 -4.21
CA TYR A 259 11.36 -6.65 -3.95
C TYR A 259 12.18 -7.94 -4.11
N GLU A 260 13.48 -7.79 -4.31
CA GLU A 260 14.43 -8.91 -4.35
C GLU A 260 15.26 -8.92 -3.06
N VAL A 261 15.31 -10.06 -2.37
CA VAL A 261 16.08 -10.26 -1.12
C VAL A 261 17.56 -9.93 -1.33
N ALA A 262 18.10 -10.19 -2.53
CA ALA A 262 19.48 -9.89 -2.90
C ALA A 262 19.85 -8.39 -2.75
N GLU A 263 18.90 -7.47 -2.86
CA GLU A 263 19.13 -6.04 -2.62
C GLU A 263 19.32 -5.71 -1.13
N TYR A 264 18.90 -6.60 -0.22
CA TYR A 264 18.84 -6.36 1.23
C TYR A 264 19.70 -7.35 2.03
N VAL A 265 20.71 -7.95 1.41
CA VAL A 265 21.65 -8.87 2.08
C VAL A 265 22.23 -8.22 3.34
N GLY A 266 22.21 -8.96 4.46
CA GLY A 266 22.69 -8.49 5.76
C GLY A 266 21.73 -7.54 6.49
N ARG A 267 20.53 -7.25 5.95
CA ARG A 267 19.53 -6.38 6.56
C ARG A 267 18.35 -7.14 7.19
N GLY A 268 18.39 -8.47 7.25
CA GLY A 268 17.37 -9.28 7.93
C GLY A 268 16.00 -9.30 7.26
N LEU A 269 15.94 -9.09 5.94
CA LEU A 269 14.73 -9.28 5.16
C LEU A 269 14.66 -10.74 4.69
N ASP A 270 13.56 -11.42 5.02
CA ASP A 270 13.34 -12.81 4.66
C ASP A 270 12.52 -12.91 3.37
N GLU A 271 12.78 -13.96 2.57
CA GLU A 271 11.92 -14.34 1.44
C GLU A 271 10.51 -14.69 1.94
N GLY A 272 9.49 -14.24 1.22
CA GLY A 272 8.11 -14.55 1.57
C GLY A 272 7.08 -13.52 1.12
N VAL A 273 5.84 -13.78 1.52
CA VAL A 273 4.71 -12.86 1.37
C VAL A 273 4.47 -12.18 2.71
N TYR A 274 4.78 -10.89 2.80
CA TYR A 274 4.40 -10.04 3.92
C TYR A 274 3.02 -9.45 3.61
N PHE A 275 2.00 -9.87 4.36
CA PHE A 275 0.62 -9.51 4.04
C PHE A 275 -0.02 -8.64 5.11
N ALA A 276 -1.10 -7.97 4.74
CA ALA A 276 -1.98 -7.24 5.64
C ALA A 276 -3.44 -7.41 5.18
N ASP A 277 -4.18 -8.27 5.86
CA ASP A 277 -5.55 -8.64 5.51
C ASP A 277 -6.48 -8.69 6.73
N ASP A 278 -6.95 -7.54 7.18
CA ASP A 278 -7.95 -7.46 8.26
C ASP A 278 -9.36 -8.06 7.93
N GLY A 279 -9.55 -8.70 6.76
CA GLY A 279 -10.83 -9.27 6.32
C GLY A 279 -11.93 -8.26 5.96
N ALA A 280 -11.73 -6.97 6.24
CA ALA A 280 -12.71 -5.90 6.02
C ALA A 280 -13.14 -5.78 4.56
N PHE A 281 -12.25 -6.12 3.64
CA PHE A 281 -12.55 -6.11 2.21
C PHE A 281 -13.65 -7.10 1.85
N HIS A 282 -13.69 -8.25 2.51
CA HIS A 282 -14.65 -9.32 2.26
C HIS A 282 -15.95 -9.12 3.04
N ASP A 283 -15.90 -8.52 4.22
CA ASP A 283 -17.08 -8.14 5.01
C ASP A 283 -17.48 -6.67 4.74
N SER A 284 -18.09 -6.41 3.57
CA SER A 284 -18.59 -5.07 3.24
C SER A 284 -19.66 -4.56 4.23
N SER A 285 -20.36 -5.46 4.93
CA SER A 285 -21.31 -5.10 5.99
C SER A 285 -20.63 -4.33 7.13
N MET A 286 -19.34 -4.57 7.38
CA MET A 286 -18.58 -3.85 8.40
C MET A 286 -18.53 -2.34 8.12
N LEU A 287 -18.55 -1.93 6.84
CA LEU A 287 -18.58 -0.52 6.46
C LEU A 287 -19.95 0.13 6.73
N LEU A 288 -21.03 -0.69 6.78
CA LEU A 288 -22.40 -0.27 7.09
C LEU A 288 -22.67 -0.16 8.60
N ARG A 289 -21.81 -0.75 9.44
CA ARG A 289 -21.96 -0.71 10.90
C ARG A 289 -21.73 0.69 11.46
N GLY A 290 -22.47 1.02 12.52
CA GLY A 290 -22.26 2.26 13.28
C GLY A 290 -20.84 2.34 13.85
N ILE A 291 -20.39 3.55 14.17
CA ILE A 291 -19.02 3.82 14.66
C ILE A 291 -18.66 2.98 15.89
N HIS A 292 -19.65 2.65 16.74
CA HIS A 292 -19.46 1.83 17.94
C HIS A 292 -19.33 0.33 17.65
N ASP A 293 -19.96 -0.16 16.58
CA ASP A 293 -20.00 -1.58 16.19
C ASP A 293 -18.94 -1.94 15.15
N ARG A 294 -18.31 -0.92 14.54
CA ARG A 294 -17.26 -1.11 13.55
C ARG A 294 -15.97 -1.58 14.21
N LYS A 295 -15.40 -2.67 13.69
CA LYS A 295 -14.20 -3.28 14.25
C LYS A 295 -13.32 -3.92 13.18
N TYR A 296 -12.19 -3.29 12.89
CA TYR A 296 -11.08 -3.86 12.13
C TYR A 296 -10.20 -4.65 13.09
N ILE A 297 -9.99 -5.95 12.83
CA ILE A 297 -9.30 -6.84 13.77
C ILE A 297 -7.80 -6.51 13.87
N CYS A 298 -7.17 -6.14 12.74
CA CYS A 298 -5.76 -5.76 12.65
C CYS A 298 -4.76 -6.85 13.09
N SER A 299 -5.14 -8.12 12.98
CA SER A 299 -4.34 -9.25 13.48
C SER A 299 -3.79 -10.19 12.40
N ASP A 300 -4.25 -10.08 11.15
CA ASP A 300 -3.88 -10.98 10.05
C ASP A 300 -2.89 -10.23 9.14
N ASN A 301 -1.72 -9.99 9.70
CA ASN A 301 -0.65 -9.19 9.11
C ASN A 301 0.67 -9.80 9.55
N GLU A 302 1.07 -10.85 8.84
CA GLU A 302 2.21 -11.69 9.15
C GLU A 302 3.09 -11.91 7.91
N LEU A 303 4.17 -12.68 8.10
CA LEU A 303 5.01 -13.18 7.04
C LEU A 303 4.61 -14.63 6.75
N TRP A 304 4.27 -14.91 5.51
CA TRP A 304 4.17 -16.27 4.99
C TRP A 304 5.45 -16.64 4.23
N SER A 305 5.98 -17.85 4.48
CA SER A 305 7.09 -18.43 3.74
C SER A 305 6.82 -19.91 3.49
N GLU A 306 7.14 -20.37 2.29
CA GLU A 306 7.02 -21.80 1.92
C GLU A 306 8.08 -22.64 2.66
N GLN A 307 9.21 -22.03 3.03
CA GLN A 307 10.33 -22.72 3.67
C GLN A 307 10.23 -22.65 5.21
N GLY A 308 10.03 -23.81 5.84
CA GLY A 308 10.03 -23.98 7.29
C GLY A 308 8.64 -24.05 7.92
N GLY A 309 8.57 -24.53 9.16
CA GLY A 309 7.34 -24.51 9.95
C GLY A 309 7.31 -23.33 10.93
N PRO A 310 6.13 -22.92 11.42
CA PRO A 310 4.86 -22.81 10.68
C PRO A 310 5.02 -21.87 9.47
N LYS A 311 4.27 -22.13 8.38
CA LYS A 311 4.30 -21.32 7.15
C LYS A 311 4.02 -19.84 7.39
N VAL A 312 3.16 -19.52 8.37
CA VAL A 312 2.87 -18.15 8.77
C VAL A 312 3.56 -17.85 10.09
N ARG A 313 4.42 -16.83 10.08
CA ARG A 313 5.20 -16.38 11.24
C ARG A 313 4.88 -14.92 11.53
N ARG A 314 4.70 -14.61 12.81
CA ARG A 314 4.47 -13.25 13.25
C ARG A 314 5.75 -12.42 13.15
N CYS A 315 5.67 -11.34 12.39
CA CYS A 315 6.75 -10.36 12.23
C CYS A 315 6.37 -8.96 12.72
N PHE A 316 5.11 -8.74 13.14
CA PHE A 316 4.60 -7.46 13.63
C PHE A 316 4.02 -7.58 15.05
N PRO A 317 4.03 -6.48 15.83
CA PRO A 317 3.42 -6.45 17.15
C PRO A 317 1.92 -6.75 17.10
N VAL A 318 1.42 -7.41 18.14
CA VAL A 318 -0.02 -7.58 18.33
C VAL A 318 -0.66 -6.22 18.59
N GLN A 319 -1.64 -5.86 17.78
CA GLN A 319 -2.41 -4.65 17.95
C GLN A 319 -3.86 -5.01 18.30
N GLY A 320 -4.45 -4.23 19.20
CA GLY A 320 -5.89 -4.30 19.43
C GLY A 320 -6.68 -3.80 18.22
N PRO A 321 -7.97 -4.12 18.14
CA PRO A 321 -8.83 -3.72 17.03
C PRO A 321 -8.92 -2.20 16.89
N SER A 322 -9.20 -1.76 15.68
CA SER A 322 -9.39 -0.35 15.33
C SER A 322 -10.83 -0.10 14.88
N LYS A 323 -11.34 1.11 15.15
CA LYS A 323 -12.68 1.54 14.69
C LYS A 323 -12.63 2.27 13.35
N ASN A 324 -11.44 2.71 12.93
CA ASN A 324 -11.31 3.67 11.82
C ASN A 324 -10.88 2.99 10.52
N SER A 325 -9.83 2.19 10.62
CA SER A 325 -9.16 1.49 9.52
C SER A 325 -8.46 0.27 10.06
N GLY A 326 -8.27 -0.77 9.26
CA GLY A 326 -7.25 -1.77 9.54
C GLY A 326 -5.95 -1.48 8.80
N PRO A 327 -5.01 -2.44 8.82
CA PRO A 327 -3.64 -2.17 8.42
C PRO A 327 -3.48 -1.91 6.92
N VAL A 328 -2.53 -1.05 6.59
CA VAL A 328 -2.20 -0.65 5.21
C VAL A 328 -0.69 -0.53 5.07
N TRP A 329 -0.14 -1.05 3.98
CA TRP A 329 1.24 -0.76 3.63
C TRP A 329 1.36 0.65 3.11
N LEU A 330 2.31 1.40 3.64
CA LEU A 330 2.69 2.72 3.20
C LEU A 330 3.91 2.59 2.30
N LEU A 331 3.72 2.92 1.02
CA LEU A 331 4.78 2.89 0.03
C LEU A 331 5.63 4.18 0.12
N PRO A 332 6.97 4.05 0.19
CA PRO A 332 7.88 5.15 0.46
C PRO A 332 8.02 6.14 -0.68
#